data_AF-A0A3D5RTB5-F1
#
_entry.id   AF-A0A3D5RTB5-F1
#
_cell.length_a   1.000
_cell.length_b   1.000
_cell.length_c   1.000
_cell.angle_alpha   90.00
_cell.angle_beta   90.00
_cell.angle_gamma   90.00
#
_symmetry.space_group_name_H-M   'P 1'
#
loop_
_entity.id
_entity.type
_entity.pdbx_description
1 polymer ?
#
loop_
_entity_poly.entity_id
_entity_poly.type
_entity_poly.pdbx_seq_one_letter_code
_entity_poly.pdbx_strand_id
1 'polypeptide(L)'
;VFAFIYFALMGTGSTTLVFIAIALSLLPHNMMYGPQAALIAESFRGNLRYSGASLGYQLTSIIAGGPAPIIATALLAQYNSGYAVAFYVAFCAVVSFISTLLLKDFTNKDISSDQDYA
;
A
#
# COMPACT_ATOMS: atom_id res chain seq x y z
N VAL A 1 3.18 -11.92 -3.48
CA VAL A 1 4.01 -13.13 -3.25
C VAL A 1 4.59 -13.18 -1.84
N PHE A 2 5.34 -12.17 -1.39
CA PHE A 2 5.98 -12.18 -0.07
C PHE A 2 5.01 -12.41 1.12
N ALA A 3 3.76 -11.93 1.03
CA ALA A 3 2.74 -12.17 2.06
C ALA A 3 2.54 -13.66 2.38
N PHE A 4 2.58 -14.54 1.38
CA PHE A 4 2.44 -15.99 1.59
C PHE A 4 3.64 -16.58 2.33
N ILE A 5 4.86 -16.15 2.00
CA ILE A 5 6.09 -16.54 2.69
C ILE A 5 6.08 -16.05 4.14
N TYR A 6 5.65 -14.81 4.36
CA TYR A 6 5.53 -14.21 5.67
C TYR A 6 4.60 -15.02 6.59
N PHE A 7 3.39 -15.33 6.13
CA PHE A 7 2.43 -16.11 6.93
C PHE A 7 2.86 -17.58 7.11
N ALA A 8 3.59 -18.17 6.15
CA ALA A 8 4.18 -19.49 6.31
C ALA A 8 5.26 -19.51 7.42
N LEU A 9 6.12 -18.49 7.46
CA LEU A 9 7.15 -18.33 8.51
C LEU A 9 6.57 -17.99 9.88
N MET A 10 5.44 -17.28 9.92
CA MET A 10 4.71 -17.05 11.17
C MET A 10 4.12 -18.35 11.73
N GLY A 11 3.66 -19.26 10.87
CA GLY A 11 3.09 -20.55 11.25
C GLY A 11 4.10 -21.52 11.90
N THR A 12 5.41 -21.31 11.72
CA THR A 12 6.45 -22.18 12.30
C THR A 12 6.63 -22.04 13.83
N GLY A 13 6.07 -21.00 14.47
CA GLY A 13 6.13 -20.82 15.93
C GLY A 13 7.52 -20.52 16.52
N SER A 14 8.57 -20.48 15.71
CA SER A 14 9.93 -20.16 16.15
C SER A 14 10.17 -18.66 16.17
N THR A 15 10.55 -18.13 17.34
CA THR A 15 10.81 -16.70 17.55
C THR A 15 11.83 -16.14 16.56
N THR A 16 12.92 -16.88 16.29
CA THR A 16 13.97 -16.44 15.36
C THR A 16 13.47 -16.32 13.93
N LEU A 17 12.66 -17.28 13.45
CA LEU A 17 12.10 -17.21 12.09
C LEU A 17 11.10 -16.05 11.94
N VAL A 18 10.32 -15.77 12.98
CA VAL A 18 9.40 -14.62 12.98
C VAL A 18 10.17 -13.30 12.89
N PHE A 19 11.25 -13.14 13.66
CA PHE A 19 12.10 -11.93 13.56
C PHE A 19 12.68 -11.74 12.15
N ILE A 20 13.15 -12.82 11.53
CA ILE A 20 13.67 -12.79 10.15
C ILE A 20 12.54 -12.42 9.17
N ALA A 21 11.35 -13.00 9.34
CA ALA A 21 10.20 -12.69 8.48
C ALA A 21 9.79 -11.22 8.56
N ILE A 22 9.81 -10.62 9.76
CA ILE A 22 9.56 -9.19 9.97
C ILE A 22 10.67 -8.35 9.33
N ALA A 23 11.94 -8.66 9.58
CA ALA A 23 13.06 -7.92 9.01
C ALA A 23 13.04 -7.92 7.47
N LEU A 24 12.74 -9.07 6.86
CA LEU A 24 12.61 -9.19 5.41
C LEU A 24 11.36 -8.50 4.85
N SER A 25 10.29 -8.35 5.65
CA SER A 25 9.07 -7.65 5.21
C SER A 25 9.27 -6.14 5.05
N LEU A 26 10.25 -5.56 5.75
CA LEU A 26 10.57 -4.15 5.64
C LEU A 26 11.16 -3.80 4.25
N LEU A 27 11.88 -4.71 3.60
CA LEU A 27 12.47 -4.44 2.28
C LEU A 27 11.42 -4.08 1.20
N PRO A 28 10.41 -4.93 0.90
CA PRO A 28 9.38 -4.58 -0.08
C PRO A 28 8.56 -3.37 0.36
N HIS A 29 8.35 -3.19 1.67
CA HIS A 29 7.68 -1.99 2.18
C HIS A 29 8.48 -0.72 1.84
N ASN A 30 9.79 -0.72 2.07
CA ASN A 30 10.65 0.43 1.82
C ASN A 30 10.72 0.76 0.33
N MET A 31 10.81 -0.27 -0.52
CA MET A 31 10.78 -0.11 -1.98
C MET A 31 9.48 0.54 -2.47
N MET A 32 8.34 0.22 -1.84
CA MET A 32 7.05 0.83 -2.16
C MET A 32 6.94 2.26 -1.60
N TYR A 33 7.45 2.51 -0.39
CA TYR A 33 7.28 3.78 0.31
C TYR A 33 8.17 4.89 -0.26
N GLY A 34 9.36 4.55 -0.77
CA GLY A 34 10.30 5.51 -1.38
C GLY A 34 9.69 6.38 -2.49
N PRO A 35 9.15 5.79 -3.57
CA PRO A 35 8.56 6.56 -4.67
C PRO A 35 7.20 7.18 -4.33
N GLN A 36 6.54 6.76 -3.25
CA GLN A 36 5.17 7.19 -2.93
C GLN A 36 5.06 8.71 -2.76
N ALA A 37 6.03 9.36 -2.10
CA ALA A 37 5.99 10.81 -1.89
C ALA A 37 6.14 11.60 -3.20
N ALA A 38 7.03 11.15 -4.09
CA ALA A 38 7.23 11.77 -5.40
C ALA A 38 5.98 11.61 -6.29
N LEU A 39 5.41 10.39 -6.35
CA LEU A 39 4.20 10.11 -7.12
C LEU A 39 3.01 10.96 -6.66
N ILE A 40 2.80 11.08 -5.35
CA ILE A 40 1.73 11.93 -4.80
C ILE A 40 1.98 13.39 -5.17
N ALA A 41 3.22 13.89 -5.02
CA ALA A 41 3.54 15.26 -5.38
C ALA A 41 3.26 15.50 -6.88
N GLU A 42 3.67 14.62 -7.78
CA GLU A 42 3.48 14.77 -9.23
C GLU A 42 2.01 14.63 -9.66
N SER A 43 1.17 13.93 -8.89
CA SER A 43 -0.24 13.71 -9.21
C SER A 43 -1.14 14.95 -9.01
N PHE A 44 -0.67 15.99 -8.30
CA PHE A 44 -1.47 17.16 -7.97
C PHE A 44 -0.81 18.47 -8.45
N ARG A 45 -1.64 19.45 -8.85
CA ARG A 45 -1.22 20.81 -9.18
C ARG A 45 -0.46 21.46 -8.04
N GLY A 46 0.53 22.31 -8.33
CA GLY A 46 1.36 22.98 -7.32
C GLY A 46 0.58 23.70 -6.21
N ASN A 47 -0.52 24.38 -6.55
CA ASN A 47 -1.41 25.09 -5.62
C ASN A 47 -2.34 24.18 -4.79
N LEU A 48 -2.59 22.94 -5.22
CA LEU A 48 -3.48 21.99 -4.56
C LEU A 48 -2.74 20.76 -4.00
N ARG A 49 -1.42 20.65 -4.18
CA ARG A 49 -0.58 19.54 -3.72
C ARG A 49 -0.83 19.16 -2.27
N TYR A 50 -0.77 20.14 -1.37
CA TYR A 50 -0.88 19.88 0.07
C TYR A 50 -2.30 19.43 0.46
N SER A 51 -3.32 20.14 -0.01
CA SER A 51 -4.73 19.83 0.28
C SER A 51 -5.18 18.51 -0.38
N GLY A 52 -4.76 18.25 -1.62
CA GLY A 52 -5.05 17.02 -2.35
C GLY A 52 -4.37 15.80 -1.73
N ALA A 53 -3.09 15.91 -1.39
CA ALA A 53 -2.37 14.84 -0.68
C ALA A 53 -3.00 14.55 0.69
N SER A 54 -3.30 15.59 1.48
CA SER A 54 -3.96 15.42 2.78
C SER A 54 -5.34 14.77 2.65
N LEU A 55 -6.15 15.16 1.67
CA LEU A 55 -7.47 14.58 1.45
C LEU A 55 -7.36 13.11 1.03
N GLY A 56 -6.39 12.78 0.18
CA GLY A 56 -6.05 11.40 -0.17
C GLY A 56 -5.68 10.57 1.05
N TYR A 57 -4.76 11.07 1.90
CA TYR A 57 -4.35 10.39 3.14
C TYR A 57 -5.53 10.14 4.08
N GLN A 58 -6.37 11.14 4.31
CA GLN A 58 -7.53 11.02 5.20
C GLN A 58 -8.55 10.02 4.65
N LEU A 59 -8.85 10.08 3.34
CA LEU A 59 -9.78 9.16 2.71
C LEU A 59 -9.26 7.71 2.73
N THR A 60 -7.99 7.50 2.42
CA THR A 60 -7.34 6.19 2.51
C THR A 60 -7.32 5.68 3.95
N SER A 61 -7.08 6.54 4.94
CA SER A 61 -7.10 6.15 6.36
C SER A 61 -8.48 5.66 6.80
N ILE A 62 -9.55 6.33 6.35
CA ILE A 62 -10.92 5.97 6.70
C ILE A 62 -11.34 4.67 6.01
N ILE A 63 -11.05 4.53 4.70
CA ILE A 63 -11.55 3.39 3.91
C ILE A 63 -10.67 2.15 4.04
N ALA A 64 -9.34 2.31 4.01
CA ALA A 64 -8.40 1.19 4.03
C ALA A 64 -7.71 1.03 5.39
N GLY A 65 -7.35 2.14 6.06
CA GLY A 65 -6.54 2.10 7.29
C GLY A 65 -7.26 1.43 8.47
N GLY A 66 -8.47 1.87 8.80
CA GLY A 66 -9.26 1.33 9.91
C GLY A 66 -9.81 -0.09 9.67
N PRO A 67 -10.44 -0.38 8.52
CA PRO A 67 -11.07 -1.68 8.28
C PRO A 67 -10.09 -2.83 8.05
N ALA A 68 -8.88 -2.57 7.52
CA ALA A 68 -7.91 -3.62 7.20
C ALA A 68 -7.61 -4.60 8.35
N PRO A 69 -7.25 -4.16 9.58
CA PRO A 69 -7.02 -5.08 10.70
C PRO A 69 -8.29 -5.82 11.14
N ILE A 70 -9.47 -5.21 11.02
CA ILE A 70 -10.75 -5.86 11.35
C ILE A 70 -11.04 -6.99 10.37
N ILE A 71 -10.86 -6.73 9.07
CA ILE A 71 -11.02 -7.74 8.03
C ILE A 71 -9.98 -8.86 8.20
N ALA A 72 -8.71 -8.51 8.43
CA ALA A 72 -7.65 -9.50 8.65
C ALA A 72 -7.92 -10.41 9.86
N THR A 73 -8.37 -9.83 10.98
CA THR A 73 -8.71 -10.61 12.19
C THR A 73 -9.97 -11.45 11.97
N ALA A 74 -10.99 -10.95 11.28
CA ALA A 74 -12.19 -11.71 10.93
C ALA A 74 -11.85 -12.91 10.02
N LEU A 75 -11.03 -12.72 8.98
CA LEU A 75 -10.57 -13.80 8.11
C LEU A 75 -9.75 -14.83 8.89
N LEU A 76 -8.86 -14.38 9.77
CA LEU A 76 -8.07 -15.29 10.59
C LEU A 76 -8.97 -16.10 11.55
N ALA A 77 -9.97 -15.48 12.16
CA ALA A 77 -10.92 -16.15 13.06
C ALA A 77 -11.80 -17.18 12.33
N GLN A 78 -12.22 -16.89 11.10
CA GLN A 78 -13.09 -17.78 10.34
C GLN A 78 -12.33 -18.97 9.72
N TYR A 79 -11.15 -18.73 9.17
CA TYR A 79 -10.39 -19.75 8.44
C TYR A 79 -9.30 -20.43 9.28
N ASN A 80 -9.01 -19.93 10.49
CA ASN A 80 -7.91 -20.38 11.37
C ASN A 80 -6.56 -20.51 10.66
N SER A 81 -6.36 -19.72 9.59
CA SER A 81 -5.21 -19.84 8.71
C SER A 81 -4.73 -18.47 8.24
N GLY A 82 -3.44 -18.19 8.41
CA GLY A 82 -2.80 -16.96 7.95
C GLY A 82 -2.81 -16.79 6.43
N TYR A 83 -3.02 -17.87 5.68
CA TYR A 83 -3.11 -17.81 4.22
C TYR A 83 -4.35 -17.04 3.74
N ALA A 84 -5.44 -17.02 4.50
CA ALA A 84 -6.62 -16.20 4.17
C ALA A 84 -6.27 -14.70 4.15
N VAL A 85 -5.47 -14.26 5.14
CA VAL A 85 -4.96 -12.89 5.22
C VAL A 85 -3.97 -12.61 4.08
N ALA A 86 -3.13 -13.58 3.72
CA ALA A 86 -2.22 -13.45 2.57
C ALA A 86 -2.99 -13.24 1.24
N PHE A 87 -4.12 -13.92 1.03
CA PHE A 87 -4.98 -13.69 -0.14
C PHE A 87 -5.62 -12.30 -0.13
N TYR A 88 -6.08 -11.82 1.03
CA TYR A 88 -6.58 -10.45 1.16
C TYR A 88 -5.50 -9.42 0.80
N VAL A 89 -4.27 -9.57 1.31
CA VAL A 89 -3.14 -8.69 0.96
C VAL A 89 -2.81 -8.77 -0.53
N ALA A 90 -2.86 -9.97 -1.13
CA ALA A 90 -2.63 -10.14 -2.56
C ALA A 90 -3.70 -9.43 -3.41
N PHE A 91 -4.97 -9.51 -3.01
CA PHE A 91 -6.07 -8.78 -3.64
C PHE A 91 -5.84 -7.26 -3.57
N CYS A 92 -5.50 -6.73 -2.40
CA CYS A 92 -5.16 -5.31 -2.24
C CYS A 92 -4.00 -4.90 -3.15
N ALA A 93 -2.96 -5.73 -3.25
CA ALA A 93 -1.81 -5.46 -4.13
C ALA A 93 -2.21 -5.40 -5.62
N VAL A 94 -3.13 -6.26 -6.07
CA VAL A 94 -3.66 -6.22 -7.44
C VAL A 94 -4.46 -4.94 -7.68
N VAL A 95 -5.32 -4.55 -6.74
CA VAL A 95 -6.08 -3.30 -6.83
C VAL A 95 -5.13 -2.11 -6.91
N SER A 96 -4.14 -2.03 -6.01
CA SER A 96 -3.12 -0.97 -6.03
C SER A 96 -2.36 -0.94 -7.36
N PHE A 97 -1.96 -2.09 -7.88
CA PHE A 97 -1.25 -2.18 -9.16
C PHE A 97 -2.10 -1.65 -10.33
N ILE A 98 -3.38 -2.04 -10.40
CA ILE A 98 -4.32 -1.53 -11.40
C ILE A 98 -4.50 -0.02 -11.25
N SER A 99 -4.67 0.48 -10.02
CA SER A 99 -4.79 1.92 -9.76
C SER A 99 -3.54 2.69 -10.19
N THR A 100 -2.34 2.16 -9.94
CA THR A 100 -1.09 2.77 -10.39
C THR A 100 -0.97 2.79 -11.92
N LEU A 101 -1.44 1.74 -12.62
CA LEU A 101 -1.45 1.71 -14.09
C LEU A 101 -2.43 2.71 -14.70
N LEU A 102 -3.56 2.97 -14.03
CA LEU A 102 -4.57 3.94 -14.46
C LEU A 102 -4.20 5.38 -14.08
N LEU A 103 -3.20 5.56 -13.22
CA LEU A 103 -2.77 6.88 -12.79
C LEU A 103 -2.16 7.62 -13.98
N LYS A 104 -2.66 8.82 -14.24
CA LYS A 104 -2.22 9.63 -15.37
C LYS A 104 -0.82 10.18 -15.08
N ASP A 105 0.11 9.88 -15.97
CA ASP A 105 1.52 10.27 -15.82
C ASP A 105 1.70 11.77 -16.15
N PHE A 106 2.28 12.51 -15.20
CA PHE A 106 2.67 13.91 -15.34
C PHE A 106 4.20 14.10 -15.29
N THR A 107 4.98 13.00 -15.33
CA THR A 107 6.45 13.02 -15.33
C THR A 107 6.97 13.94 -16.45
N ASN A 108 7.90 14.86 -16.11
CA ASN A 108 8.52 15.84 -17.01
C ASN A 108 7.60 16.91 -17.64
N LYS A 109 6.35 17.08 -17.19
CA LYS A 109 5.53 18.24 -17.61
C LYS A 109 5.77 19.46 -16.72
N ASP A 110 5.73 20.65 -17.31
CA ASP A 110 5.92 21.91 -16.60
C ASP A 110 4.71 22.21 -15.71
N ILE A 111 4.79 21.71 -14.47
CA ILE A 111 3.80 21.87 -13.41
C ILE A 111 3.66 23.34 -12.92
N SER A 112 4.49 24.27 -13.42
CA SER A 112 4.47 25.69 -13.03
C SER A 112 3.51 26.55 -13.86
N SER A 113 3.15 26.13 -15.09
CA SER A 113 2.20 26.86 -15.93
C SER A 113 0.80 26.24 -15.89
N ASP A 114 -0.19 27.03 -15.46
CA ASP A 114 -1.61 26.62 -15.37
C ASP A 114 -2.27 26.27 -16.73
N GLN A 115 -1.55 26.43 -17.86
CA GLN A 115 -2.05 26.20 -19.22
C GLN A 115 -2.14 24.71 -19.63
N ASP A 116 -1.35 23.81 -19.02
CA ASP A 116 -1.24 22.40 -19.44
C ASP A 116 -2.34 21.47 -18.86
N TYR A 117 -3.28 22.04 -18.12
CA TYR A 117 -4.34 21.31 -17.42
C TYR A 117 -5.75 21.53 -18.02
N ALA A 118 -5.84 22.11 -19.21
CA ALA A 118 -7.08 22.26 -19.98
C ALA A 118 -7.44 20.98 -20.75
#